data_AF-F1S204-F1
#
_entry.id   AF-F1S204-F1
#
_cell.length_a   1.000
_cell.length_b   1.000
_cell.length_c   1.000
_cell.angle_alpha   90.00
_cell.angle_beta   90.00
_cell.angle_gamma   90.00
#
_symmetry.space_group_name_H-M   'P 1'
#
loop_
_entity.id
_entity.type
_entity.pdbx_description
1 polymer ?
#
loop_
_entity_poly.entity_id
_entity_poly.type
_entity_poly.pdbx_seq_one_letter_code
_entity_poly.pdbx_strand_id
1 'polypeptide(L)'
;MASLNCRTAVCVICLEKPKYRCPVCRVPYCSVICFRKHKEHCNPETRPVEKKIRSALTTKTKEPVENKDDDDDSVADFLNSDEEEDRVSLENLKNLGESAALRSLLLNPHLRQLMVDLDQADNKAKLMRACMQEPLFVEFADCCLRIVEPSQHEDS
;
A
#
# COMPACT_ATOMS: atom_id res chain seq x y z
N MET A 1 18.86 -30.40 -11.44
CA MET A 1 18.45 -29.74 -10.18
C MET A 1 17.07 -29.14 -10.41
N ALA A 2 16.06 -29.58 -9.66
CA ALA A 2 14.65 -29.31 -9.93
C ALA A 2 14.32 -27.81 -9.78
N SER A 3 13.70 -27.24 -10.81
CA SER A 3 13.13 -25.88 -10.78
C SER A 3 12.02 -25.81 -9.73
N LEU A 4 12.34 -25.28 -8.55
CA LEU A 4 11.37 -24.92 -7.51
C LEU A 4 10.62 -23.65 -7.92
N ASN A 5 9.77 -23.75 -8.95
CA ASN A 5 8.75 -22.75 -9.25
C ASN A 5 7.35 -23.31 -8.93
N CYS A 6 7.18 -23.76 -7.69
CA CYS A 6 5.86 -24.07 -7.15
C CYS A 6 5.37 -22.82 -6.41
N ARG A 7 4.87 -21.82 -7.15
CA ARG A 7 4.03 -20.78 -6.54
C ARG A 7 2.76 -21.47 -6.05
N THR A 8 2.74 -21.87 -4.79
CA THR A 8 1.59 -22.50 -4.13
C THR A 8 0.47 -21.48 -4.04
N ALA A 9 -0.36 -21.43 -5.09
CA ALA A 9 -1.63 -20.73 -5.03
C ALA A 9 -2.50 -21.43 -3.97
N VAL A 10 -2.94 -20.66 -2.97
CA VAL A 10 -3.83 -21.10 -1.88
C VAL A 10 -5.19 -20.44 -2.04
N CYS A 11 -6.26 -21.05 -1.53
CA CYS A 11 -7.57 -20.41 -1.54
C CYS A 11 -7.52 -19.08 -0.77
N VAL A 12 -8.01 -18.00 -1.39
CA VAL A 12 -8.03 -16.66 -0.76
C VAL A 12 -8.91 -16.58 0.50
N ILE A 13 -9.82 -17.55 0.70
CA ILE A 13 -10.75 -17.58 1.84
C ILE A 13 -10.32 -18.58 2.92
N CYS A 14 -9.93 -19.79 2.49
CA CYS A 14 -9.75 -20.94 3.39
C CYS A 14 -8.26 -21.34 3.53
N LEU A 15 -7.36 -20.74 2.73
CA LEU A 15 -5.94 -21.09 2.58
C LEU A 15 -5.63 -22.56 2.22
N GLU A 16 -6.65 -23.39 2.00
CA GLU A 16 -6.47 -24.76 1.48
C GLU A 16 -6.11 -24.78 -0.01
N LYS A 17 -5.80 -25.97 -0.52
CA LYS A 17 -5.51 -26.21 -1.94
C LYS A 17 -6.69 -25.77 -2.82
N PRO A 18 -6.49 -24.79 -3.73
CA PRO A 18 -7.56 -24.30 -4.58
C PRO A 18 -7.88 -25.30 -5.67
N LYS A 19 -9.17 -25.39 -6.00
CA LYS A 19 -9.69 -26.23 -7.09
C LYS A 19 -10.13 -25.40 -8.29
N TYR A 20 -10.46 -24.13 -8.07
CA TYR A 20 -11.07 -23.25 -9.06
C TYR A 20 -10.48 -21.83 -8.99
N ARG A 21 -10.79 -21.00 -9.99
CA ARG A 21 -10.40 -19.58 -10.06
C ARG A 21 -11.59 -18.70 -10.38
N CYS A 22 -11.61 -17.49 -9.82
CA CYS A 22 -12.69 -16.52 -10.07
C CYS A 22 -12.60 -15.98 -11.52
N PRO A 23 -13.71 -15.89 -12.28
CA PRO A 23 -13.67 -15.34 -13.65
C PRO A 23 -13.41 -13.84 -13.70
N VAL A 24 -13.66 -13.10 -12.61
CA VAL A 24 -13.56 -11.62 -12.57
C VAL A 24 -12.14 -11.17 -12.21
N CYS A 25 -11.59 -11.66 -11.10
CA CYS A 25 -10.30 -11.23 -10.54
C CYS A 25 -9.21 -12.31 -10.60
N ARG A 26 -9.51 -13.50 -11.17
CA ARG A 26 -8.61 -14.66 -11.32
C ARG A 26 -8.03 -15.24 -10.02
N VAL A 27 -8.52 -14.82 -8.85
CA VAL A 27 -8.03 -15.35 -7.56
C VAL A 27 -8.43 -16.82 -7.36
N PRO A 28 -7.53 -17.64 -6.78
CA PRO A 28 -7.78 -19.06 -6.49
C PRO A 28 -8.75 -19.30 -5.32
N TYR A 29 -9.64 -20.30 -5.44
CA TYR A 29 -10.54 -20.73 -4.36
C TYR A 29 -10.78 -22.25 -4.28
N CYS A 30 -11.18 -22.75 -3.11
CA CYS A 30 -11.32 -24.18 -2.80
C CYS A 30 -12.73 -24.76 -3.10
N SER A 31 -13.81 -23.96 -2.93
CA SER A 31 -15.21 -24.43 -3.07
C SER A 31 -16.20 -23.30 -3.42
N VAL A 32 -17.44 -23.66 -3.77
CA VAL A 32 -18.53 -22.70 -4.04
C VAL A 32 -18.84 -21.81 -2.82
N ILE A 33 -18.65 -22.35 -1.61
CA ILE A 33 -18.82 -21.58 -0.36
C ILE A 33 -17.77 -20.45 -0.29
N CYS A 34 -16.52 -20.76 -0.64
CA CYS A 34 -15.46 -19.75 -0.71
C CYS A 34 -15.68 -18.77 -1.87
N PHE A 35 -16.26 -19.21 -2.99
CA PHE A 35 -16.62 -18.31 -4.07
C PHE A 35 -17.68 -17.29 -3.64
N ARG A 36 -18.72 -17.69 -2.88
CA ARG A 36 -19.74 -16.75 -2.38
C ARG A 36 -19.15 -15.70 -1.44
N LYS A 37 -18.32 -16.13 -0.48
CA LYS A 37 -17.59 -15.23 0.44
C LYS A 37 -16.67 -14.27 -0.32
N HIS A 38 -15.98 -14.77 -1.35
CA HIS A 38 -15.14 -13.93 -2.19
C HIS A 38 -15.94 -12.94 -3.04
N LYS A 39 -17.11 -13.34 -3.57
CA LYS A 39 -17.95 -12.53 -4.46
C LYS A 39 -18.41 -11.22 -3.80
N GLU A 40 -18.64 -11.22 -2.49
CA GLU A 40 -19.03 -10.03 -1.72
C GLU A 40 -17.95 -8.95 -1.73
N HIS A 41 -16.68 -9.33 -1.86
CA HIS A 41 -15.52 -8.42 -1.89
C HIS A 41 -14.71 -8.53 -3.19
N CYS A 42 -15.33 -9.04 -4.26
CA CYS A 42 -14.63 -9.29 -5.52
C CYS A 42 -14.47 -7.99 -6.32
N ASN A 43 -13.29 -7.38 -6.28
CA ASN A 43 -12.96 -6.21 -7.09
C ASN A 43 -12.35 -6.62 -8.46
N PRO A 44 -12.86 -6.14 -9.61
CA PRO A 44 -12.29 -6.41 -10.93
C PRO A 44 -10.91 -5.80 -11.19
N GLU A 45 -10.37 -4.94 -10.32
CA GLU A 45 -9.10 -4.23 -10.58
C GLU A 45 -7.83 -5.05 -10.34
N THR A 46 -7.91 -6.24 -9.75
CA THR A 46 -6.72 -7.11 -9.65
C THR A 46 -6.53 -7.88 -10.95
N ARG A 47 -6.08 -7.20 -12.01
CA ARG A 47 -5.41 -7.87 -13.13
C ARG A 47 -3.96 -8.11 -12.71
N PRO A 48 -3.51 -9.36 -12.50
CA PRO A 48 -2.08 -9.63 -12.54
C PRO A 48 -1.63 -9.32 -13.96
N VAL A 49 -0.85 -8.27 -14.15
CA VAL A 49 -0.10 -8.05 -15.39
C VAL A 49 0.89 -9.21 -15.51
N GLU A 50 0.43 -10.30 -16.13
CA GLU A 50 1.27 -11.41 -16.52
C GLU A 50 2.24 -10.90 -17.59
N LYS A 51 3.45 -10.53 -17.15
CA LYS A 51 4.65 -10.41 -17.98
C LYS A 51 4.80 -11.72 -18.77
N LYS A 52 4.32 -11.76 -20.02
CA LYS A 52 4.60 -12.84 -20.96
C LYS A 52 5.90 -12.54 -21.69
N ILE A 53 6.97 -13.13 -21.15
CA ILE A 53 8.15 -13.46 -21.93
C ILE A 53 7.79 -14.62 -22.86
N ARG A 54 8.24 -14.50 -24.11
CA ARG A 54 8.41 -15.52 -25.16
C ARG A 54 7.21 -15.78 -26.08
N SER A 55 7.38 -15.39 -27.35
CA SER A 55 7.29 -16.39 -28.43
C SER A 55 8.05 -15.94 -29.67
N ALA A 56 8.80 -16.90 -30.20
CA ALA A 56 9.60 -16.83 -31.42
C ALA A 56 8.72 -17.02 -32.68
N LEU A 57 9.11 -16.34 -33.76
CA LEU A 57 8.86 -16.56 -35.21
C LEU A 57 7.42 -16.87 -35.71
N THR A 58 6.84 -15.96 -36.51
CA THR A 58 6.84 -16.03 -37.99
C THR A 58 6.02 -14.90 -38.66
N THR A 59 6.62 -14.35 -39.73
CA THR A 59 6.04 -13.69 -40.93
C THR A 59 5.45 -12.26 -40.91
N LYS A 60 6.22 -11.36 -41.56
CA LYS A 60 5.87 -10.23 -42.47
C LYS A 60 5.06 -9.05 -41.90
N THR A 61 5.37 -7.77 -42.12
CA THR A 61 6.23 -7.04 -43.07
C THR A 61 6.23 -5.54 -42.66
N LYS A 62 7.35 -4.84 -42.96
CA LYS A 62 7.58 -3.37 -43.07
C LYS A 62 8.38 -2.68 -41.96
N GLU A 63 9.70 -2.62 -42.20
CA GLU A 63 10.64 -1.52 -41.88
C GLU A 63 10.29 -0.22 -42.65
N PRO A 64 11.02 0.93 -42.52
CA PRO A 64 12.28 1.25 -41.78
C PRO A 64 12.12 2.51 -40.87
N VAL A 65 13.06 3.10 -40.09
CA VAL A 65 14.47 3.49 -40.30
C VAL A 65 15.14 3.79 -38.93
N GLU A 66 16.46 3.61 -38.93
CA GLU A 66 17.57 3.87 -38.01
C GLU A 66 17.55 5.13 -37.12
N ASN A 67 18.16 5.06 -35.91
CA ASN A 67 19.46 5.69 -35.58
C ASN A 67 19.92 5.34 -34.15
N LYS A 68 21.23 5.41 -33.94
CA LYS A 68 22.01 4.88 -32.81
C LYS A 68 22.37 5.95 -31.76
N ASP A 69 22.90 5.43 -30.65
CA ASP A 69 23.91 5.97 -29.74
C ASP A 69 23.44 6.71 -28.47
N ASP A 70 24.04 6.24 -27.36
CA ASP A 70 24.30 6.82 -26.03
C ASP A 70 23.23 7.71 -25.36
N ASP A 71 22.75 7.27 -24.20
CA ASP A 71 22.90 8.06 -22.97
C ASP A 71 22.52 7.22 -21.74
N ASP A 72 23.50 7.16 -20.85
CA ASP A 72 23.42 6.84 -19.43
C ASP A 72 22.38 7.75 -18.76
N ASP A 73 21.26 7.19 -18.32
CA ASP A 73 20.58 7.73 -17.13
C ASP A 73 19.80 6.63 -16.42
N SER A 74 20.41 6.15 -15.34
CA SER A 74 19.81 5.29 -14.34
C SER A 74 18.72 6.05 -13.57
N VAL A 75 17.56 6.29 -14.20
CA VAL A 75 16.37 6.87 -13.53
C VAL A 75 15.70 5.93 -12.51
N ALA A 76 16.31 4.78 -12.21
CA ALA A 76 15.81 3.84 -11.21
C ALA A 76 16.06 4.29 -9.76
N ASP A 77 16.82 5.37 -9.54
CA ASP A 77 17.16 5.87 -8.20
C ASP A 77 16.25 7.00 -7.71
N PHE A 78 15.47 7.64 -8.60
CA PHE A 78 14.61 8.79 -8.24
C PHE A 78 13.28 8.44 -7.56
N LEU A 79 12.93 7.15 -7.43
CA LEU A 79 11.60 6.74 -6.94
C LEU A 79 11.63 6.00 -5.59
N ASN A 80 12.76 5.97 -4.86
CA ASN A 80 12.81 5.30 -3.55
C ASN A 80 13.49 6.11 -2.43
N SER A 81 13.96 7.35 -2.65
CA SER A 81 14.56 8.14 -1.57
C SER A 81 13.57 9.00 -0.78
N ASP A 82 12.55 9.60 -1.42
CA ASP A 82 11.63 10.51 -0.71
C ASP A 82 10.63 9.80 0.23
N GLU A 83 10.20 8.58 -0.08
CA GLU A 83 9.14 7.91 0.71
C GLU A 83 9.64 7.22 2.00
N GLU A 84 10.95 7.17 2.25
CA GLU A 84 11.53 6.72 3.51
C GLU A 84 11.85 7.89 4.46
N GLU A 85 12.09 9.11 3.95
CA GLU A 85 12.40 10.29 4.77
C GLU A 85 11.18 10.80 5.55
N ASP A 86 9.98 10.74 4.95
CA ASP A 86 8.72 11.12 5.61
C ASP A 86 8.24 10.09 6.66
N ARG A 87 8.95 8.97 6.85
CA ARG A 87 8.55 7.94 7.81
C ARG A 87 9.09 8.22 9.21
N VAL A 88 8.18 8.26 10.17
CA VAL A 88 8.53 8.36 11.59
C VAL A 88 9.29 7.12 12.06
N SER A 89 10.46 7.33 12.68
CA SER A 89 11.28 6.26 13.25
C SER A 89 10.57 5.52 14.40
N LEU A 90 10.93 4.26 14.63
CA LEU A 90 10.35 3.46 15.72
C LEU A 90 10.62 4.04 17.12
N GLU A 91 11.71 4.81 17.27
CA GLU A 91 12.03 5.51 18.51
C GLU A 91 11.05 6.67 18.76
N ASN A 92 10.81 7.50 17.74
CA ASN A 92 9.82 8.58 17.82
C ASN A 92 8.40 8.04 18.07
N LEU A 93 8.06 6.88 17.52
CA LEU A 93 6.80 6.18 17.82
C LEU A 93 6.66 5.76 19.29
N LYS A 94 7.75 5.38 19.95
CA LYS A 94 7.72 5.09 21.40
C LYS A 94 7.56 6.37 22.21
N ASN A 95 8.25 7.44 21.82
CA ASN A 95 8.16 8.75 22.46
C ASN A 95 6.72 9.32 22.41
N LEU A 96 6.01 9.09 21.29
CA LEU A 96 4.58 9.41 21.17
C LEU A 96 3.73 8.69 22.25
N GLY A 97 4.05 7.43 22.55
CA GLY A 97 3.34 6.62 23.55
C GLY A 97 3.62 6.99 25.01
N GLU A 98 4.78 7.61 25.28
CA GLU A 98 5.20 8.07 26.61
C GLU A 98 4.65 9.48 26.94
N SER A 99 4.28 10.26 25.93
CA SER A 99 3.71 11.60 26.11
C SER A 99 2.35 11.56 26.82
N ALA A 100 2.30 12.13 28.03
CA ALA A 100 1.06 12.22 28.81
C ALA A 100 -0.02 13.07 28.13
N ALA A 101 0.36 14.12 27.38
CA ALA A 101 -0.55 14.97 26.64
C ALA A 101 -1.21 14.24 25.46
N LEU A 102 -0.44 13.41 24.76
CA LEU A 102 -0.98 12.59 23.67
C LEU A 102 -1.91 11.50 24.22
N ARG A 103 -1.54 10.87 25.33
CA ARG A 103 -2.38 9.88 26.02
C ARG A 103 -3.70 10.46 26.54
N SER A 104 -3.70 11.71 27.01
CA SER A 104 -4.93 12.39 27.45
C SER A 104 -5.85 12.71 26.28
N LEU A 105 -5.32 13.14 25.14
CA LEU A 105 -6.11 13.30 23.90
C LEU A 105 -6.69 11.97 23.42
N LEU A 106 -5.91 10.89 23.51
CA LEU A 106 -6.35 9.54 23.15
C LEU A 106 -7.37 8.95 24.13
N LEU A 107 -7.70 9.55 25.27
CA LEU A 107 -8.81 9.09 26.11
C LEU A 107 -10.17 9.31 25.42
N ASN A 108 -10.23 10.22 24.44
CA ASN A 108 -11.45 10.52 23.71
C ASN A 108 -11.82 9.37 22.74
N PRO A 109 -13.01 8.75 22.88
CA PRO A 109 -13.40 7.63 22.03
C PRO A 109 -13.59 8.05 20.56
N HIS A 110 -14.04 9.27 20.32
CA HIS A 110 -14.22 9.82 18.96
C HIS A 110 -12.91 9.88 18.20
N LEU A 111 -11.83 10.32 18.86
CA LEU A 111 -10.51 10.43 18.25
C LEU A 111 -9.96 9.05 17.88
N ARG A 112 -10.14 8.05 18.74
CA ARG A 112 -9.76 6.66 18.44
C ARG A 112 -10.51 6.11 17.23
N GLN A 113 -11.82 6.37 17.17
CA GLN A 113 -12.63 5.93 16.05
C GLN A 113 -12.16 6.59 14.76
N LEU A 114 -11.89 7.89 14.79
CA LEU A 114 -11.37 8.64 13.64
C LEU A 114 -10.03 8.08 13.14
N MET A 115 -9.12 7.68 14.05
CA MET A 115 -7.85 7.05 13.68
C MET A 115 -8.06 5.67 13.04
N VAL A 116 -8.97 4.85 13.59
CA VAL A 116 -9.29 3.51 13.04
C VAL A 116 -9.95 3.63 11.66
N ASP A 117 -10.88 4.57 11.50
CA ASP A 117 -11.54 4.84 10.24
C ASP A 117 -10.54 5.33 9.19
N LEU A 118 -9.59 6.18 9.58
CA LEU A 118 -8.52 6.67 8.70
C LEU A 118 -7.61 5.54 8.22
N ASP A 119 -7.23 4.62 9.11
CA ASP A 119 -6.39 3.48 8.76
C ASP A 119 -7.09 2.51 7.79
N GLN A 120 -8.39 2.25 8.03
CA GLN A 120 -9.19 1.29 7.27
C GLN A 120 -9.83 1.87 5.99
N ALA A 121 -9.86 3.19 5.82
CA ALA A 121 -10.57 3.82 4.71
C ALA A 121 -9.97 3.49 3.33
N ASP A 122 -10.87 3.22 2.38
CA ASP A 122 -10.52 3.04 0.96
C ASP A 122 -9.95 4.33 0.34
N ASN A 123 -10.39 5.50 0.82
CA ASN A 123 -9.93 6.80 0.35
C ASN A 123 -9.34 7.65 1.48
N LYS A 124 -8.08 7.35 1.81
CA LYS A 124 -7.30 8.03 2.86
C LYS A 124 -7.17 9.53 2.61
N ALA A 125 -6.99 9.96 1.36
CA ALA A 125 -6.83 11.38 1.03
C ALA A 125 -8.10 12.20 1.34
N LYS A 126 -9.28 11.67 1.02
CA LYS A 126 -10.55 12.33 1.32
C LYS A 126 -10.81 12.37 2.82
N LEU A 127 -10.57 11.26 3.51
CA LEU A 127 -10.81 11.16 4.95
C LEU A 127 -9.82 12.03 5.74
N MET A 128 -8.53 12.05 5.35
CA MET A 128 -7.53 12.95 5.93
C MET A 128 -8.00 14.41 5.89
N ARG A 129 -8.55 14.88 4.77
CA ARG A 129 -9.09 16.25 4.67
C ARG A 129 -10.28 16.50 5.61
N ALA A 130 -11.11 15.49 5.84
CA ALA A 130 -12.23 15.59 6.77
C ALA A 130 -11.74 15.58 8.23
N CYS A 131 -10.78 14.71 8.57
CA CYS A 131 -10.15 14.67 9.89
C CYS A 131 -9.46 15.99 10.22
N MET A 132 -8.81 16.63 9.25
CA MET A 132 -8.20 17.95 9.44
C MET A 132 -9.20 19.09 9.71
N GLN A 133 -10.51 18.87 9.53
CA GLN A 133 -11.55 19.83 9.94
C GLN A 133 -11.97 19.66 11.40
N GLU A 134 -11.65 18.51 12.01
CA GLU A 134 -11.97 18.22 13.41
C GLU A 134 -10.90 18.84 14.33
N PRO A 135 -11.25 19.78 15.24
CA PRO A 135 -10.27 20.46 16.08
C PRO A 135 -9.50 19.48 16.98
N LEU A 136 -10.16 18.42 17.44
CA LEU A 136 -9.54 17.37 18.25
C LEU A 136 -8.45 16.60 17.49
N PHE A 137 -8.65 16.37 16.19
CA PHE A 137 -7.65 15.66 15.37
C PHE A 137 -6.47 16.58 15.04
N VAL A 138 -6.73 17.86 14.82
CA VAL A 138 -5.68 18.86 14.61
C VAL A 138 -4.79 19.00 15.85
N GLU A 139 -5.38 19.08 17.05
CA GLU A 139 -4.60 19.11 18.31
C GLU A 139 -3.76 17.83 18.50
N PHE A 140 -4.31 16.68 18.10
CA PHE A 140 -3.58 15.41 18.13
C PHE A 140 -2.42 15.39 17.14
N ALA A 141 -2.66 15.84 15.90
CA ALA A 141 -1.62 15.92 14.87
C ALA A 141 -0.51 16.87 15.31
N ASP A 142 -0.85 18.04 15.85
CA ASP A 142 0.13 19.01 16.36
C ASP A 142 0.96 18.44 17.51
N CYS A 143 0.33 17.72 18.45
CA CYS A 143 1.04 17.02 19.52
C CYS A 143 1.99 15.95 18.97
N CYS A 144 1.56 15.21 17.93
CA CYS A 144 2.42 14.22 17.28
C CYS A 144 3.62 14.88 16.62
N LEU A 145 3.37 15.91 15.80
CA LEU A 145 4.38 16.65 15.05
C LEU A 145 5.44 17.24 15.99
N ARG A 146 5.05 17.84 17.11
CA ARG A 146 5.98 18.37 18.11
C ARG A 146 6.95 17.34 18.70
N ILE A 147 6.55 16.07 18.74
CA ILE A 147 7.35 14.97 19.29
C ILE A 147 8.25 14.36 18.21
N VAL A 148 7.75 14.21 16.98
CA VAL A 148 8.49 13.58 15.87
C VAL A 148 9.43 14.57 15.17
N GLU A 149 9.03 15.84 15.12
CA GLU A 149 9.79 16.98 14.66
C GLU A 149 10.00 17.92 15.85
N PRO A 150 10.97 17.64 16.74
CA PRO A 150 11.42 18.63 17.68
C PRO A 150 12.06 19.75 16.87
N SER A 151 11.26 20.74 16.46
CA SER A 151 11.73 21.96 15.85
C SER A 151 12.90 22.46 16.69
N GLN A 152 14.09 22.58 16.10
CA GLN A 152 15.11 23.44 16.64
C GLN A 152 14.50 24.85 16.64
N HIS A 153 13.83 25.21 17.72
CA HIS A 153 13.27 26.54 17.90
C HIS A 153 14.47 27.49 17.91
N GLU A 154 14.64 28.19 16.79
CA GLU A 154 15.17 29.54 16.64
C GLU A 154 15.92 30.07 17.88
N ASP A 155 17.23 29.85 17.91
CA ASP A 155 18.15 30.78 18.56
C ASP A 155 18.22 32.06 17.70
N SER A 156 17.31 33.03 17.91
CA SER A 156 17.54 34.47 17.65
C SER A 156 16.40 35.35 18.16
#